data_AF-A0A2I0HRK3-F1
#
_entry.id   AF-A0A2I0HRK3-F1
#
_cell.length_a   1.000
_cell.length_b   1.000
_cell.length_c   1.000
_cell.angle_alpha   90.00
_cell.angle_beta   90.00
_cell.angle_gamma   90.00
#
_symmetry.space_group_name_H-M   'P 1'
#
loop_
_entity.id
_entity.type
_entity.pdbx_description
1 polymer ?
#
loop_
_entity_poly.entity_id
_entity_poly.type
_entity_poly.pdbx_seq_one_letter_code
_entity_poly.pdbx_strand_id
1 'polypeptide(L)'
;ATLLGLPCPMNSVGSLPLGYVNMDKAEEVEAVTANAKQILNQFLCKSYVKQSNSLLFKPFKPLVNHVSILDQIEERMAARDYEAAMKLSESLRSLALEGLHYFQTYDWLMLMTVITLGYIGWMVYLILHVLQSYTSLSGVVYRKEQVVQPRNSAGKITILGVLVMGLFSIVLFIEHSPPLYHAYFAMTVFLWTQILDEYQLIKALLRYLSRKKSDFVLKLLATFIVSIVLLELLVHSFTERKLYTWCFLIVGIAASSYLFYLIPWESGIPFFVWLACWFLSVFTLMPAEIPDNNKLVIASGVMIILIGVAARWLDKHGDGNKYWSSICGHGMKKAKFPFLFHLQVLLVGLSSAMVWLSTSHRMEKQELHSIHQFLNWCIAGLSIILPLFSENVVLSRLTSVYLGFAPTFLLLSIGYEAVFYGALGLVLMAWLLFENTLLYVGKVEKPSTANRTSEEHVSEDDVRYLQLSDARIPLIFLVLFNVAFFGTGNFASIASFEISSVYRFITIFS
;
A
#
# COMPACT_ATOMS: atom_id res chain seq x y z
N ALA A 1 -14.68 6.14 -37.67
CA ALA A 1 -16.06 6.52 -38.00
C ALA A 1 -16.11 7.03 -39.43
N THR A 2 -15.58 8.23 -39.70
CA THR A 2 -15.50 8.81 -41.05
C THR A 2 -14.80 7.89 -42.07
N LEU A 3 -13.67 7.28 -41.70
CA LEU A 3 -12.96 6.30 -42.55
C LEU A 3 -13.78 5.04 -42.87
N LEU A 4 -14.77 4.70 -42.04
CA LEU A 4 -15.59 3.49 -42.14
C LEU A 4 -17.02 3.80 -42.63
N GLY A 5 -17.34 5.06 -42.94
CA GLY A 5 -18.71 5.49 -43.26
C GLY A 5 -19.72 5.32 -42.11
N LEU A 6 -19.23 5.19 -40.88
CA LEU A 6 -20.06 4.98 -39.69
C LEU A 6 -20.29 6.31 -38.94
N PRO A 7 -21.43 6.47 -38.24
CA PRO A 7 -21.66 7.62 -37.38
C PRO A 7 -20.57 7.71 -36.31
N CYS A 8 -20.13 8.92 -35.99
CA CYS A 8 -19.10 9.11 -34.97
C CYS A 8 -19.64 8.74 -33.57
N PRO A 9 -18.92 7.94 -32.77
CA PRO A 9 -19.37 7.61 -31.41
C PRO A 9 -19.58 8.88 -30.59
N MET A 10 -20.71 8.97 -29.89
CA MET A 10 -21.13 10.15 -29.12
C MET A 10 -20.04 10.70 -28.17
N ASN A 11 -19.25 9.82 -27.56
CA ASN A 11 -18.19 10.15 -26.60
C ASN A 11 -16.78 10.19 -27.20
N SER A 12 -16.65 10.17 -28.53
CA SER A 12 -15.34 10.23 -29.18
C SER A 12 -14.75 11.64 -29.06
N VAL A 13 -13.51 11.72 -28.59
CA VAL A 13 -12.68 12.93 -28.58
C VAL A 13 -11.53 12.85 -29.61
N GLY A 14 -11.60 11.85 -30.50
CA GLY A 14 -10.56 11.59 -31.50
C GLY A 14 -10.53 12.67 -32.58
N SER A 15 -9.33 13.07 -32.98
CA SER A 15 -9.09 13.89 -34.17
C SER A 15 -9.21 13.05 -35.43
N LEU A 16 -9.88 13.56 -36.46
CA LEU A 16 -9.88 12.93 -37.78
C LEU A 16 -8.46 12.98 -38.37
N PRO A 17 -7.79 11.85 -38.62
CA PRO A 17 -6.51 11.86 -39.30
C PRO A 17 -6.71 12.10 -40.80
N LEU A 18 -6.04 13.14 -41.33
CA LEU A 18 -6.10 13.49 -42.75
C LEU A 18 -5.18 12.58 -43.59
N GLY A 19 -5.49 12.42 -44.88
CA GLY A 19 -4.66 11.70 -45.85
C GLY A 19 -4.86 10.18 -45.95
N TYR A 20 -5.77 9.59 -45.17
CA TYR A 20 -6.07 8.14 -45.23
C TYR A 20 -7.17 7.77 -46.23
N VAL A 21 -8.00 8.73 -46.63
CA VAL A 21 -9.08 8.57 -47.62
C VAL A 21 -8.92 9.66 -48.67
N ASN A 22 -9.08 9.29 -49.94
CA ASN A 22 -9.02 10.24 -51.04
C ASN A 22 -10.34 11.03 -51.10
N MET A 23 -10.42 12.14 -50.35
CA MET A 23 -11.55 13.06 -50.31
C MET A 23 -11.25 14.31 -51.16
N ASP A 24 -12.28 14.93 -51.75
CA ASP A 24 -12.12 16.28 -52.28
C ASP A 24 -11.93 17.29 -51.14
N LYS A 25 -11.31 18.44 -51.42
CA LYS A 25 -11.04 19.48 -50.41
C LYS A 25 -12.32 19.95 -49.70
N ALA A 26 -13.45 19.99 -50.41
CA ALA A 26 -14.74 20.34 -49.83
C ALA A 26 -15.21 19.29 -48.81
N GLU A 27 -15.13 18.00 -49.16
CA GLU A 27 -15.52 16.88 -48.29
C GLU A 27 -14.60 16.77 -47.07
N GLU A 28 -13.30 17.03 -47.25
CA GLU A 28 -12.31 17.01 -46.18
C GLU A 28 -12.60 18.09 -45.12
N VAL A 29 -12.87 19.33 -45.56
CA VAL A 29 -13.23 20.44 -44.67
C VAL A 29 -14.57 20.17 -43.98
N GLU A 30 -15.54 19.61 -44.68
CA GLU A 30 -16.84 19.25 -44.09
C GLU A 30 -16.67 18.18 -43.00
N ALA A 31 -15.86 17.14 -43.26
CA ALA A 31 -15.58 16.09 -42.29
C ALA A 31 -14.86 16.61 -41.03
N VAL A 32 -13.86 17.49 -41.19
CA VAL A 32 -13.16 18.12 -40.06
C VAL A 32 -14.09 19.05 -39.28
N THR A 33 -14.91 19.83 -39.99
CA THR A 33 -15.90 20.73 -39.37
C THR A 33 -16.95 19.95 -38.59
N ALA A 34 -17.43 18.82 -39.14
CA ALA A 34 -18.35 17.92 -38.44
C ALA A 34 -17.72 17.32 -37.17
N ASN A 35 -16.45 16.89 -37.24
CA ASN A 35 -15.70 16.43 -36.07
C ASN A 35 -15.55 17.54 -35.00
N ALA A 36 -15.22 18.77 -35.42
CA ALA A 36 -15.11 19.92 -34.52
C ALA A 36 -16.45 20.27 -33.87
N LYS A 37 -17.56 20.32 -34.64
CA LYS A 37 -18.92 20.55 -34.14
C LYS A 37 -19.35 19.49 -33.13
N GLN A 38 -19.00 18.22 -33.35
CA GLN A 38 -19.28 17.14 -32.40
C GLN A 38 -18.58 17.36 -31.05
N ILE A 39 -17.28 17.65 -31.06
CA ILE A 39 -16.51 17.90 -29.84
C ILE A 39 -17.00 19.17 -29.14
N LEU A 40 -17.35 20.21 -29.90
CA LEU A 40 -17.98 21.42 -29.36
C LEU A 40 -19.31 21.11 -28.67
N ASN A 41 -20.17 20.26 -29.26
CA ASN A 41 -21.43 19.87 -28.63
C ASN A 41 -21.22 19.10 -27.32
N GLN A 42 -20.20 18.25 -27.23
CA GLN A 42 -19.83 17.61 -25.95
C GLN A 42 -19.41 18.68 -24.92
N PHE A 43 -18.60 19.66 -25.32
CA PHE A 43 -18.22 20.79 -24.47
C PHE A 43 -19.44 21.57 -23.98
N LEU A 44 -20.36 21.95 -24.88
CA LEU A 44 -21.56 22.72 -24.55
C LEU A 44 -22.47 21.94 -23.60
N CYS A 45 -22.67 20.65 -23.83
CA CYS A 45 -23.45 19.78 -22.94
C CYS A 45 -22.82 19.72 -21.54
N LYS A 46 -21.49 19.51 -21.44
CA LYS A 46 -20.79 19.53 -20.14
C LYS A 46 -20.87 20.89 -19.44
N SER A 47 -20.71 21.97 -20.21
CA SER A 47 -20.84 23.34 -19.70
C SER A 47 -22.23 23.57 -19.12
N TYR A 48 -23.27 23.16 -19.84
CA TYR A 48 -24.66 23.29 -19.40
C TYR A 48 -24.92 22.50 -18.11
N VAL A 49 -24.54 21.21 -18.07
CA VAL A 49 -24.70 20.38 -16.87
C VAL A 49 -23.94 20.96 -15.67
N LYS A 50 -22.73 21.51 -15.88
CA LYS A 50 -21.98 22.14 -14.80
C LYS A 50 -22.61 23.46 -14.37
N GLN A 51 -23.14 24.25 -15.30
CA GLN A 51 -23.83 25.51 -15.02
C GLN A 51 -25.14 25.29 -14.26
N SER A 52 -25.91 24.25 -14.58
CA SER A 52 -27.17 23.94 -13.88
C SER A 52 -26.94 23.47 -12.45
N ASN A 53 -25.79 22.84 -12.19
CA ASN A 53 -25.50 22.18 -10.92
C ASN A 53 -24.52 22.96 -10.02
N SER A 54 -23.85 24.02 -10.50
CA SER A 54 -22.87 24.75 -9.69
C SER A 54 -23.42 26.06 -9.17
N LEU A 55 -23.23 26.36 -7.88
CA LEU A 55 -23.63 27.65 -7.31
C LEU A 55 -22.80 28.83 -7.85
N LEU A 56 -21.50 28.61 -8.09
CA LEU A 56 -20.58 29.59 -8.67
C LEU A 56 -19.97 29.05 -9.98
N PHE A 57 -20.70 29.25 -11.08
CA PHE A 57 -20.25 28.83 -12.39
C PHE A 57 -19.24 29.82 -13.00
N LYS A 58 -18.08 29.31 -13.45
CA LYS A 58 -17.07 30.05 -14.19
C LYS A 58 -16.97 29.48 -15.62
N PRO A 59 -17.45 30.21 -16.64
CA PRO A 59 -17.40 29.73 -18.02
C PRO A 59 -15.97 29.67 -18.55
N PHE A 60 -15.75 28.77 -19.51
CA PHE A 60 -14.50 28.72 -20.27
C PHE A 60 -14.47 29.89 -21.28
N LYS A 61 -13.74 30.95 -20.92
CA LYS A 61 -13.72 32.23 -21.67
C LYS A 61 -13.50 32.10 -23.19
N PRO A 62 -12.58 31.25 -23.69
CA PRO A 62 -12.29 31.18 -25.13
C PRO A 62 -13.48 30.75 -26.01
N LEU A 63 -14.44 30.00 -25.48
CA LEU A 63 -15.58 29.47 -26.23
C LEU A 63 -16.92 30.15 -25.90
N VAL A 64 -16.90 31.27 -25.19
CA VAL A 64 -18.13 32.04 -24.92
C VAL A 64 -18.76 32.52 -26.24
N ASN A 65 -17.94 32.97 -27.19
CA ASN A 65 -18.38 33.43 -28.51
C ASN A 65 -18.27 32.35 -29.61
N HIS A 66 -18.45 31.07 -29.26
CA HIS A 66 -18.35 29.96 -30.21
C HIS A 66 -19.28 30.10 -31.42
N VAL A 67 -20.44 30.74 -31.26
CA VAL A 67 -21.39 31.02 -32.35
C VAL A 67 -20.73 31.85 -33.46
N SER A 68 -20.01 32.92 -33.11
CA SER A 68 -19.30 33.75 -34.09
C SER A 68 -18.17 33.00 -34.81
N ILE A 69 -17.54 32.02 -34.15
CA ILE A 69 -16.51 31.17 -34.78
C ILE A 69 -17.16 30.21 -35.78
N LEU A 70 -18.32 29.64 -35.43
CA LEU A 70 -19.09 28.78 -36.34
C LEU A 70 -19.60 29.55 -37.56
N ASP A 71 -20.14 30.76 -37.35
CA ASP A 71 -20.61 31.63 -38.44
C ASP A 71 -19.46 31.94 -39.42
N GLN A 72 -18.27 32.28 -38.89
CA GLN A 72 -17.07 32.51 -39.71
C GLN A 72 -16.64 31.26 -40.51
N ILE A 73 -16.75 30.06 -39.92
CA ILE A 73 -16.45 28.82 -40.64
C ILE A 73 -17.44 28.61 -41.79
N GLU A 74 -18.75 28.81 -41.53
CA GLU A 74 -19.80 28.63 -42.54
C GLU A 74 -19.71 29.66 -43.67
N GLU A 75 -19.40 30.92 -43.36
CA GLU A 75 -19.13 31.96 -44.36
C GLU A 75 -17.92 31.61 -45.25
N ARG A 76 -16.83 31.11 -44.66
CA ARG A 76 -15.61 30.71 -45.40
C ARG A 76 -15.85 29.49 -46.28
N MET A 77 -16.64 28.53 -45.81
CA MET A 77 -17.08 27.38 -46.63
C MET A 77 -17.95 27.84 -47.80
N ALA A 78 -18.90 28.76 -47.57
CA ALA A 78 -19.75 29.32 -48.64
C ALA A 78 -18.93 30.09 -49.68
N ALA A 79 -17.88 30.81 -49.25
CA ALA A 79 -16.93 31.51 -50.11
C ALA A 79 -15.93 30.58 -50.85
N ARG A 80 -15.98 29.25 -50.61
CA ARG A 80 -15.03 28.25 -51.12
C ARG A 80 -13.57 28.48 -50.68
N ASP A 81 -13.36 29.20 -49.58
CA ASP A 81 -12.06 29.40 -48.94
C ASP A 81 -11.78 28.22 -47.98
N TYR A 82 -11.58 27.03 -48.56
CA TYR A 82 -11.45 25.77 -47.83
C TYR A 82 -10.25 25.73 -46.88
N GLU A 83 -9.14 26.40 -47.21
CA GLU A 83 -7.95 26.41 -46.36
C GLU A 83 -8.17 27.21 -45.07
N ALA A 84 -8.84 28.37 -45.17
CA ALA A 84 -9.19 29.17 -43.99
C ALA A 84 -10.24 28.47 -43.13
N ALA A 85 -11.27 27.87 -43.75
CA ALA A 85 -12.28 27.09 -43.04
C ALA A 85 -11.67 25.90 -42.29
N MET A 86 -10.71 25.19 -42.90
CA MET A 86 -9.99 24.08 -42.25
C MET A 86 -9.27 24.54 -40.98
N LYS A 87 -8.44 25.60 -41.08
CA LYS A 87 -7.67 26.13 -39.94
C LYS A 87 -8.57 26.59 -38.80
N LEU A 88 -9.69 27.24 -39.11
CA LEU A 88 -10.67 27.67 -38.11
C LEU A 88 -11.35 26.46 -37.44
N SER A 89 -11.74 25.43 -38.21
CA SER A 89 -12.33 24.20 -37.67
C SER A 89 -11.35 23.43 -36.78
N GLU A 90 -10.07 23.35 -37.15
CA GLU A 90 -9.02 22.75 -36.31
C GLU A 90 -8.78 23.54 -35.02
N SER A 91 -8.76 24.87 -35.10
CA SER A 91 -8.63 25.75 -33.92
C SER A 91 -9.85 25.66 -33.01
N LEU A 92 -11.06 25.55 -33.56
CA LEU A 92 -12.27 25.36 -32.78
C LEU A 92 -12.24 24.02 -32.05
N ARG A 93 -11.79 22.97 -32.73
CA ARG A 93 -11.59 21.63 -32.16
C ARG A 93 -10.59 21.66 -31.00
N SER A 94 -9.43 22.30 -31.17
CA SER A 94 -8.41 22.36 -30.11
C SER A 94 -8.95 23.10 -28.88
N LEU A 95 -9.62 24.25 -29.08
CA LEU A 95 -10.27 24.98 -27.99
C LEU A 95 -11.38 24.16 -27.30
N ALA A 96 -12.17 23.40 -28.06
CA ALA A 96 -13.22 22.55 -27.49
C ALA A 96 -12.64 21.39 -26.66
N LEU A 97 -11.53 20.79 -27.09
CA LEU A 97 -10.80 19.79 -26.31
C LEU A 97 -10.22 20.38 -25.02
N GLU A 98 -9.61 21.57 -25.08
CA GLU A 98 -9.14 22.30 -23.89
C GLU A 98 -10.30 22.65 -22.95
N GLY A 99 -11.44 23.08 -23.48
CA GLY A 99 -12.65 23.35 -22.71
C GLY A 99 -13.23 22.09 -22.04
N LEU A 100 -13.20 20.94 -22.72
CA LEU A 100 -13.56 19.65 -22.14
C LEU A 100 -12.63 19.27 -20.99
N HIS A 101 -11.33 19.45 -21.16
CA HIS A 101 -10.34 19.22 -20.10
C HIS A 101 -10.58 20.16 -18.91
N TYR A 102 -10.85 21.45 -19.16
CA TYR A 102 -11.20 22.42 -18.12
C TYR A 102 -12.37 21.95 -17.26
N PHE A 103 -13.44 21.44 -17.88
CA PHE A 103 -14.59 20.91 -17.12
C PHE A 103 -14.32 19.57 -16.43
N GLN A 104 -13.44 18.73 -16.99
CA GLN A 104 -12.99 17.50 -16.32
C GLN A 104 -12.18 17.81 -15.06
N THR A 105 -11.35 18.85 -15.09
CA THR A 105 -10.53 19.27 -13.95
C THR A 105 -11.16 20.41 -13.12
N TYR A 106 -12.44 20.72 -13.33
CA TYR A 106 -13.08 21.91 -12.74
C TYR A 106 -13.07 21.87 -11.22
N ASP A 107 -13.40 20.71 -10.64
CA ASP A 107 -13.46 20.50 -9.19
C ASP A 107 -12.13 20.01 -8.60
N TRP A 108 -11.10 19.84 -9.44
CA TRP A 108 -9.84 19.18 -9.06
C TRP A 108 -9.16 19.88 -7.88
N LEU A 109 -9.06 21.22 -7.91
CA LEU A 109 -8.39 21.97 -6.85
C LEU A 109 -9.14 21.84 -5.51
N MET A 110 -10.46 21.94 -5.53
CA MET A 110 -11.30 21.77 -4.33
C MET A 110 -11.16 20.34 -3.78
N LEU A 111 -11.29 19.34 -4.64
CA LEU A 111 -11.20 17.94 -4.21
C LEU A 111 -9.78 17.62 -3.70
N MET A 112 -8.75 18.11 -4.37
CA MET A 112 -7.36 17.93 -3.96
C MET A 112 -7.08 18.58 -2.60
N THR A 113 -7.57 19.80 -2.34
CA THR A 113 -7.37 20.45 -1.03
C THR A 113 -8.09 19.69 0.08
N VAL A 114 -9.31 19.24 -0.14
CA VAL A 114 -10.10 18.50 0.86
C VAL A 114 -9.48 17.14 1.17
N ILE A 115 -9.04 16.41 0.15
CA ILE A 115 -8.40 15.10 0.31
C ILE A 115 -7.03 15.24 0.98
N THR A 116 -6.22 16.23 0.58
CA THR A 116 -4.92 16.48 1.23
C THR A 116 -5.09 16.89 2.69
N LEU A 117 -6.03 17.78 3.01
CA LEU A 117 -6.42 18.10 4.38
C LEU A 117 -6.91 16.88 5.15
N GLY A 118 -7.67 15.98 4.49
CA GLY A 118 -8.14 14.73 5.08
C GLY A 118 -6.98 13.80 5.45
N TYR A 119 -6.02 13.59 4.55
CA TYR A 119 -4.83 12.79 4.82
C TYR A 119 -3.95 13.40 5.91
N ILE A 120 -3.71 14.73 5.87
CA ILE A 120 -2.95 15.41 6.92
C ILE A 120 -3.66 15.29 8.27
N GLY A 121 -4.98 15.51 8.29
CA GLY A 121 -5.81 15.32 9.48
C GLY A 121 -5.70 13.89 10.02
N TRP A 122 -5.81 12.88 9.15
CA TRP A 122 -5.68 11.48 9.53
C TRP A 122 -4.31 11.18 10.16
N MET A 123 -3.22 11.67 9.56
CA MET A 123 -1.87 11.50 10.11
C MET A 123 -1.73 12.16 11.49
N VAL A 124 -2.19 13.40 11.65
CA VAL A 124 -2.14 14.11 12.94
C VAL A 124 -2.98 13.40 13.99
N TYR A 125 -4.19 12.97 13.64
CA TYR A 125 -5.08 12.24 14.54
C TYR A 125 -4.44 10.92 15.01
N LEU A 126 -3.85 10.13 14.09
CA LEU A 126 -3.13 8.91 14.44
C LEU A 126 -1.93 9.19 15.36
N ILE A 127 -1.15 10.24 15.09
CA ILE A 127 -0.02 10.63 15.94
C ILE A 127 -0.51 10.97 17.35
N LEU A 128 -1.58 11.77 17.47
CA LEU A 128 -2.18 12.11 18.77
C LEU A 128 -2.68 10.87 19.51
N HIS A 129 -3.41 10.00 18.81
CA HIS A 129 -3.91 8.75 19.38
C HIS A 129 -2.77 7.83 19.86
N VAL A 130 -1.70 7.68 19.06
CA VAL A 130 -0.55 6.86 19.44
C VAL A 130 0.18 7.44 20.65
N LEU A 131 0.38 8.77 20.67
CA LEU A 131 0.99 9.47 21.80
C LEU A 131 0.14 9.32 23.07
N GLN A 132 -1.18 9.42 22.98
CA GLN A 132 -2.07 9.34 24.13
C GLN A 132 -2.19 7.91 24.69
N SER A 133 -2.31 6.92 23.82
CA SER A 133 -2.60 5.53 24.21
C SER A 133 -1.34 4.72 24.54
N TYR A 134 -0.21 4.98 23.87
CA TYR A 134 0.97 4.11 23.95
C TYR A 134 2.23 4.76 24.52
N THR A 135 2.22 6.06 24.81
CA THR A 135 3.36 6.72 25.46
C THR A 135 3.05 7.15 26.89
N SER A 136 4.08 7.21 27.72
CA SER A 136 3.97 7.72 29.10
C SER A 136 3.61 9.21 29.18
N LEU A 137 3.53 9.90 28.03
CA LEU A 137 3.29 11.32 27.96
C LEU A 137 1.89 11.67 28.47
N SER A 138 0.88 10.86 28.15
CA SER A 138 -0.49 11.04 28.64
C SER A 138 -0.51 11.12 30.17
N GLY A 139 0.06 10.12 30.85
CA GLY A 139 0.14 10.09 32.32
C GLY A 139 0.91 11.28 32.93
N VAL A 140 1.98 11.76 32.29
CA VAL A 140 2.76 12.90 32.78
C VAL A 140 2.03 14.24 32.55
N VAL A 141 1.37 14.40 31.40
CA VAL A 141 0.60 15.60 31.06
C VAL A 141 -0.63 15.70 31.96
N TYR A 142 -1.44 14.65 32.08
CA TYR A 142 -2.63 14.65 32.95
C TYR A 142 -2.29 14.72 34.46
N ARG A 143 -1.13 14.22 34.90
CA ARG A 143 -0.72 14.28 36.32
C ARG A 143 -0.10 15.62 36.73
N LYS A 144 0.69 16.27 35.85
CA LYS A 144 1.29 17.59 36.13
C LYS A 144 0.32 18.73 35.89
N GLU A 145 -0.58 18.58 34.93
CA GLU A 145 -1.68 19.51 34.71
C GLU A 145 -2.90 18.96 35.47
N GLN A 146 -2.96 19.18 36.80
CA GLN A 146 -4.23 19.26 37.53
C GLN A 146 -5.04 20.48 37.03
N VAL A 147 -5.27 20.53 35.73
CA VAL A 147 -6.10 21.53 35.08
C VAL A 147 -7.47 20.90 35.04
N VAL A 148 -8.33 21.40 35.94
CA VAL A 148 -9.79 21.32 35.87
C VAL A 148 -10.21 21.20 34.41
N GLN A 149 -10.64 20.02 33.97
CA GLN A 149 -11.24 19.88 32.65
C GLN A 149 -12.43 20.84 32.60
N PRO A 150 -12.47 21.84 31.71
CA PRO A 150 -13.73 22.42 31.36
C PRO A 150 -14.41 21.41 30.43
N ARG A 151 -15.06 20.40 31.00
CA ARG A 151 -15.94 19.46 30.27
C ARG A 151 -16.99 20.20 29.40
N ASN A 152 -17.20 21.50 29.67
CA ASN A 152 -18.04 22.42 28.91
C ASN A 152 -17.45 22.93 27.57
N SER A 153 -16.14 22.79 27.27
CA SER A 153 -15.59 23.23 25.98
C SER A 153 -15.58 22.14 24.91
N ALA A 154 -15.45 20.86 25.29
CA ALA A 154 -15.36 19.75 24.34
C ALA A 154 -16.66 19.56 23.53
N GLY A 155 -17.80 19.72 24.20
CA GLY A 155 -19.12 19.71 23.55
C GLY A 155 -19.29 20.83 22.51
N LYS A 156 -18.67 22.00 22.71
CA LYS A 156 -18.84 23.15 21.81
C LYS A 156 -18.15 22.96 20.46
N ILE A 157 -16.93 22.39 20.47
CA ILE A 157 -16.15 22.13 19.25
C ILE A 157 -16.83 21.04 18.43
N THR A 158 -17.31 19.98 19.09
CA THR A 158 -18.05 18.90 18.42
C THR A 158 -19.33 19.43 17.76
N ILE A 159 -20.11 20.26 18.45
CA ILE A 159 -21.32 20.89 17.88
C ILE A 159 -20.96 21.76 16.67
N LEU A 160 -19.89 22.57 16.77
CA LEU A 160 -19.41 23.37 15.65
C LEU A 160 -19.00 22.50 14.46
N GLY A 161 -18.30 21.39 14.69
CA GLY A 161 -17.91 20.44 13.65
C GLY A 161 -19.11 19.82 12.94
N VAL A 162 -20.14 19.42 13.69
CA VAL A 162 -21.40 18.89 13.12
C VAL A 162 -22.13 19.96 12.30
N LEU A 163 -22.15 21.22 12.75
CA LEU A 163 -22.73 22.33 11.99
C LEU A 163 -21.98 22.58 10.68
N VAL A 164 -20.64 22.60 10.73
CA VAL A 164 -19.80 22.77 9.53
C VAL A 164 -19.98 21.60 8.56
N MET A 165 -20.02 20.36 9.06
CA MET A 165 -20.28 19.17 8.25
C MET A 165 -21.67 19.23 7.59
N GLY A 166 -22.69 19.64 8.35
CA GLY A 166 -24.04 19.84 7.84
C GLY A 166 -24.10 20.91 6.76
N LEU A 167 -23.41 22.04 6.96
CA LEU A 167 -23.32 23.13 5.98
C LEU A 167 -22.71 22.66 4.66
N PHE A 168 -21.53 22.01 4.70
CA PHE A 168 -20.90 21.48 3.48
C PHE A 168 -21.76 20.40 2.81
N SER A 169 -22.42 19.55 3.59
CA SER A 169 -23.32 18.52 3.05
C SER A 169 -24.53 19.12 2.34
N ILE A 170 -25.10 20.20 2.86
CA ILE A 170 -26.20 20.94 2.23
C ILE A 170 -25.72 21.60 0.93
N VAL A 171 -24.56 22.27 0.95
CA VAL A 171 -23.98 22.89 -0.25
C VAL A 171 -23.75 21.84 -1.34
N LEU A 172 -23.12 20.72 -1.01
CA LEU A 172 -22.86 19.63 -1.95
C LEU A 172 -24.13 18.95 -2.48
N PHE A 173 -25.19 18.92 -1.65
CA PHE A 173 -26.49 18.38 -2.06
C PHE A 173 -27.19 19.31 -3.05
N ILE A 174 -27.15 20.62 -2.79
CA ILE A 174 -27.65 21.65 -3.73
C ILE A 174 -26.86 21.58 -5.04
N GLU A 175 -25.56 21.30 -4.99
CA GLU A 175 -24.73 21.17 -6.19
C GLU A 175 -24.87 19.83 -6.94
N HIS A 176 -25.78 18.94 -6.50
CA HIS A 176 -25.96 17.60 -7.06
C HIS A 176 -24.64 16.81 -7.20
N SER A 177 -23.73 16.98 -6.24
CA SER A 177 -22.41 16.38 -6.29
C SER A 177 -22.47 14.85 -6.10
N PRO A 178 -21.50 14.09 -6.64
CA PRO A 178 -21.44 12.65 -6.41
C PRO A 178 -21.35 12.30 -4.91
N PRO A 179 -21.91 11.16 -4.46
CA PRO A 179 -21.91 10.78 -3.05
C PRO A 179 -20.51 10.67 -2.44
N LEU A 180 -19.48 10.39 -3.25
CA LEU A 180 -18.08 10.35 -2.80
C LEU A 180 -17.59 11.72 -2.30
N TYR A 181 -18.09 12.82 -2.84
CA TYR A 181 -17.68 14.17 -2.42
C TYR A 181 -18.14 14.43 -0.99
N HIS A 182 -19.39 14.05 -0.68
CA HIS A 182 -19.91 14.13 0.69
C HIS A 182 -19.07 13.31 1.67
N ALA A 183 -18.64 12.10 1.29
CA ALA A 183 -17.79 11.25 2.12
C ALA A 183 -16.44 11.90 2.40
N TYR A 184 -15.76 12.46 1.38
CA TYR A 184 -14.47 13.13 1.57
C TYR A 184 -14.58 14.36 2.49
N PHE A 185 -15.56 15.23 2.25
CA PHE A 185 -15.76 16.41 3.09
C PHE A 185 -16.14 16.04 4.53
N ALA A 186 -17.07 15.10 4.71
CA ALA A 186 -17.50 14.66 6.03
C ALA A 186 -16.33 14.05 6.83
N MET A 187 -15.53 13.18 6.20
CA MET A 187 -14.37 12.58 6.84
C MET A 187 -13.31 13.64 7.21
N THR A 188 -13.00 14.58 6.31
CA THR A 188 -12.05 15.66 6.61
C THR A 188 -12.56 16.53 7.76
N VAL A 189 -13.80 17.00 7.73
CA VAL A 189 -14.38 17.82 8.81
C VAL A 189 -14.40 17.06 10.14
N PHE A 190 -14.78 15.79 10.13
CA PHE A 190 -14.77 14.94 11.31
C PHE A 190 -13.39 14.86 11.95
N LEU A 191 -12.35 14.55 11.17
CA LEU A 191 -10.98 14.42 11.68
C LEU A 191 -10.45 15.73 12.26
N TRP A 192 -10.65 16.85 11.57
CA TRP A 192 -10.23 18.16 12.07
C TRP A 192 -11.01 18.60 13.30
N THR A 193 -12.29 18.23 13.42
CA THR A 193 -13.07 18.48 14.64
C THR A 193 -12.48 17.71 15.83
N GLN A 194 -12.13 16.44 15.65
CA GLN A 194 -11.50 15.61 16.70
C GLN A 194 -10.13 16.15 17.12
N ILE A 195 -9.31 16.59 16.16
CA ILE A 195 -7.99 17.20 16.44
C ILE A 195 -8.14 18.50 17.24
N LEU A 196 -9.12 19.33 16.87
CA LEU A 196 -9.38 20.59 17.55
C LEU A 196 -9.96 20.38 18.95
N ASP A 197 -10.72 19.31 19.17
CA ASP A 197 -11.21 18.96 20.51
C ASP A 197 -10.04 18.68 21.46
N GLU A 198 -9.01 18.01 20.97
CA GLU A 198 -7.78 17.68 21.68
C GLU A 198 -6.71 18.80 21.63
N TYR A 199 -7.08 20.06 21.38
CA TYR A 199 -6.12 21.17 21.26
C TYR A 199 -5.25 21.35 22.53
N GLN A 200 -5.78 20.99 23.70
CA GLN A 200 -5.05 21.08 24.96
C GLN A 200 -3.87 20.11 24.97
N LEU A 201 -4.06 18.90 24.46
CA LEU A 201 -2.98 17.92 24.31
C LEU A 201 -1.91 18.42 23.35
N ILE A 202 -2.30 19.00 22.20
CA ILE A 202 -1.36 19.61 21.25
C ILE A 202 -0.54 20.70 21.94
N LYS A 203 -1.19 21.60 22.70
CA LYS A 203 -0.49 22.66 23.43
C LYS A 203 0.43 22.11 24.51
N ALA A 204 0.03 21.07 25.23
CA ALA A 204 0.85 20.39 26.22
C ALA A 204 2.07 19.70 25.57
N LEU A 205 1.87 19.05 24.43
CA LEU A 205 2.91 18.43 23.60
C LEU A 205 3.97 19.43 23.15
N LEU A 206 3.55 20.57 22.59
CA LEU A 206 4.48 21.63 22.17
C LEU A 206 5.27 22.16 23.37
N ARG A 207 4.61 22.43 24.50
CA ARG A 207 5.31 22.87 25.74
C ARG A 207 6.28 21.81 26.26
N TYR A 208 5.92 20.53 26.19
CA TYR A 208 6.75 19.42 26.59
C TYR A 208 8.02 19.31 25.72
N LEU A 209 7.87 19.41 24.40
CA LEU A 209 8.98 19.42 23.45
C LEU A 209 9.91 20.61 23.69
N SER A 210 9.37 21.81 23.91
CA SER A 210 10.17 23.02 24.18
C SER A 210 10.92 22.97 25.52
N ARG A 211 10.43 22.23 26.51
CA ARG A 211 11.05 22.12 27.85
C ARG A 211 12.05 20.96 27.97
N LYS A 212 12.03 20.01 27.03
CA LYS A 212 12.97 18.88 27.01
C LYS A 212 14.40 19.37 26.71
N LYS A 213 15.38 18.57 27.13
CA LYS A 213 16.80 18.80 26.79
C LYS A 213 16.97 18.82 25.27
N SER A 214 17.86 19.68 24.79
CA SER A 214 18.23 19.78 23.36
C SER A 214 18.55 18.41 22.75
N ASP A 215 19.22 17.52 23.50
CA ASP A 215 19.56 16.16 23.06
C ASP A 215 18.34 15.32 22.64
N PHE A 216 17.20 15.46 23.32
CA PHE A 216 15.99 14.72 22.97
C PHE A 216 15.37 15.25 21.68
N VAL A 217 15.35 16.58 21.51
CA VAL A 217 14.86 17.24 20.29
C VAL A 217 15.77 16.89 19.11
N LEU A 218 17.09 16.89 19.32
CA LEU A 218 18.06 16.49 18.31
C LEU A 218 17.87 15.02 17.88
N LYS A 219 17.66 14.10 18.84
CA LYS A 219 17.35 12.69 18.53
C LYS A 219 16.04 12.56 17.75
N LEU A 220 14.99 13.29 18.13
CA LEU A 220 13.71 13.28 17.42
C LEU A 220 13.87 13.80 15.98
N LEU A 221 14.59 14.91 15.80
CA LEU A 221 14.87 15.48 14.49
C LEU A 221 15.71 14.52 13.63
N ALA A 222 16.73 13.88 14.21
CA ALA A 222 17.54 12.88 13.53
C ALA A 222 16.67 11.69 13.08
N THR A 223 15.80 11.15 13.94
CA THR A 223 14.86 10.07 13.57
C THR A 223 13.90 10.51 12.47
N PHE A 224 13.41 11.75 12.50
CA PHE A 224 12.54 12.29 11.46
C PHE A 224 13.26 12.40 10.10
N ILE A 225 14.48 12.94 10.09
CA ILE A 225 15.31 13.03 8.88
C ILE A 225 15.61 11.64 8.32
N VAL A 226 16.00 10.68 9.17
CA VAL A 226 16.25 9.29 8.75
C VAL A 226 14.99 8.66 8.16
N SER A 227 13.82 8.90 8.76
CA SER A 227 12.54 8.42 8.24
C SER A 227 12.25 8.98 6.84
N ILE A 228 12.47 10.27 6.61
CA ILE A 228 12.28 10.91 5.29
C ILE A 228 13.26 10.34 4.26
N VAL A 229 14.54 10.23 4.61
CA VAL A 229 15.55 9.66 3.70
C VAL A 229 15.20 8.22 3.33
N LEU A 230 14.74 7.41 4.29
CA LEU A 230 14.28 6.05 4.02
C LEU A 230 13.06 6.05 3.10
N LEU A 231 12.07 6.91 3.34
CA LEU A 231 10.89 7.02 2.49
C LEU A 231 11.25 7.45 1.06
N GLU A 232 12.16 8.40 0.90
CA GLU A 232 12.64 8.84 -0.43
C GLU A 232 13.38 7.71 -1.15
N LEU A 233 14.25 6.97 -0.44
CA LEU A 233 14.91 5.78 -0.98
C LEU A 233 13.90 4.71 -1.40
N LEU A 234 12.80 4.57 -0.67
CA LEU A 234 11.73 3.64 -1.01
C LEU A 234 10.95 4.09 -2.25
N VAL A 235 10.66 5.38 -2.39
CA VAL A 235 10.03 5.91 -3.61
C VAL A 235 10.96 5.68 -4.81
N HIS A 236 12.25 5.96 -4.67
CA HIS A 236 13.23 5.73 -5.73
C HIS A 236 13.44 4.24 -6.06
N SER A 237 13.22 3.35 -5.09
CA SER A 237 13.27 1.90 -5.32
C SER A 237 12.17 1.38 -6.25
N PHE A 238 11.10 2.16 -6.47
CA PHE A 238 10.10 1.84 -7.50
C PHE A 238 10.64 1.98 -8.92
N THR A 239 11.63 2.85 -9.13
CA THR A 239 12.32 2.98 -10.43
C THR A 239 13.52 2.04 -10.51
N GLU A 240 14.32 1.94 -9.45
CA GLU A 240 15.54 1.12 -9.42
C GLU A 240 15.55 0.10 -8.27
N ARG A 241 15.15 -1.14 -8.57
CA ARG A 241 15.09 -2.24 -7.58
C ARG A 241 16.44 -2.61 -6.95
N LYS A 242 17.55 -2.28 -7.63
CA LYS A 242 18.93 -2.51 -7.14
C LYS A 242 19.20 -1.81 -5.81
N LEU A 243 18.45 -0.75 -5.50
CA LEU A 243 18.56 -0.05 -4.22
C LEU A 243 18.24 -0.97 -3.04
N TYR A 244 17.28 -1.88 -3.18
CA TYR A 244 16.99 -2.85 -2.12
C TYR A 244 18.15 -3.80 -1.85
N THR A 245 18.89 -4.19 -2.89
CA THR A 245 20.09 -5.03 -2.72
C THR A 245 21.08 -4.34 -1.79
N TRP A 246 21.43 -3.09 -2.10
CA TRP A 246 22.35 -2.30 -1.28
C TRP A 246 21.81 -2.08 0.13
N CYS A 247 20.52 -1.78 0.27
CA CYS A 247 19.87 -1.64 1.57
C CYS A 247 20.01 -2.92 2.41
N PHE A 248 19.68 -4.10 1.88
CA PHE A 248 19.78 -5.35 2.64
C PHE A 248 21.23 -5.77 2.92
N LEU A 249 22.17 -5.49 2.02
CA LEU A 249 23.59 -5.75 2.27
C LEU A 249 24.11 -4.88 3.42
N ILE A 250 23.83 -3.58 3.41
CA ILE A 250 24.26 -2.62 4.44
C ILE A 250 23.57 -2.92 5.77
N VAL A 251 22.23 -3.07 5.76
CA VAL A 251 21.45 -3.36 6.97
C VAL A 251 21.82 -4.72 7.55
N GLY A 252 22.06 -5.73 6.71
CA GLY A 252 22.49 -7.06 7.17
C GLY A 252 23.81 -7.02 7.92
N ILE A 253 24.82 -6.30 7.39
CA ILE A 253 26.11 -6.12 8.06
C ILE A 253 25.96 -5.28 9.34
N ALA A 254 25.25 -4.16 9.27
CA ALA A 254 25.06 -3.26 10.40
C ALA A 254 24.31 -3.94 11.55
N ALA A 255 23.19 -4.60 11.26
CA ALA A 255 22.40 -5.33 12.26
C ALA A 255 23.18 -6.51 12.86
N SER A 256 23.91 -7.27 12.04
CA SER A 256 24.74 -8.38 12.52
C SER A 256 25.88 -7.88 13.42
N SER A 257 26.61 -6.84 13.00
CA SER A 257 27.70 -6.25 13.79
C SER A 257 27.20 -5.69 15.12
N TYR A 258 26.02 -5.08 15.14
CA TYR A 258 25.39 -4.58 16.35
C TYR A 258 24.99 -5.71 17.32
N LEU A 259 24.38 -6.79 16.82
CA LEU A 259 24.08 -7.96 17.64
C LEU A 259 25.34 -8.68 18.12
N PHE A 260 26.39 -8.70 17.31
CA PHE A 260 27.66 -9.31 17.67
C PHE A 260 28.32 -8.63 18.87
N TYR A 261 28.13 -7.31 19.00
CA TYR A 261 28.58 -6.56 20.18
C TYR A 261 27.72 -6.86 21.42
N LEU A 262 26.44 -7.17 21.25
CA LEU A 262 25.48 -7.35 22.34
C LEU A 262 25.40 -8.79 22.88
N ILE A 263 25.69 -9.80 22.05
CA ILE A 263 25.51 -11.22 22.38
C ILE A 263 26.78 -12.02 22.09
N PRO A 264 27.11 -13.05 22.90
CA PRO A 264 28.15 -14.02 22.55
C PRO A 264 27.93 -14.71 21.19
N TRP A 265 29.02 -15.01 20.48
CA TRP A 265 29.01 -15.71 19.17
C TRP A 265 28.19 -17.01 19.20
N GLU A 266 28.18 -17.71 20.33
CA GLU A 266 27.49 -18.98 20.57
C GLU A 266 25.98 -18.97 20.26
N SER A 267 25.36 -17.78 20.21
CA SER A 267 23.92 -17.67 19.95
C SER A 267 23.52 -17.93 18.49
N GLY A 268 24.43 -17.75 17.52
CA GLY A 268 24.18 -17.96 16.08
C GLY A 268 23.22 -16.95 15.42
N ILE A 269 22.49 -16.14 16.19
CA ILE A 269 21.53 -15.13 15.71
C ILE A 269 22.19 -14.06 14.81
N PRO A 270 23.36 -13.47 15.14
CA PRO A 270 23.98 -12.46 14.29
C PRO A 270 24.30 -12.99 12.88
N PHE A 271 24.78 -14.23 12.81
CA PHE A 271 25.08 -14.90 11.54
C PHE A 271 23.80 -15.18 10.74
N PHE A 272 22.74 -15.64 11.40
CA PHE A 272 21.45 -15.86 10.76
C PHE A 272 20.85 -14.58 10.16
N VAL A 273 20.89 -13.46 10.89
CA VAL A 273 20.40 -12.16 10.40
C VAL A 273 21.18 -11.71 9.16
N TRP A 274 22.50 -11.85 9.19
CA TRP A 274 23.36 -11.51 8.07
C TRP A 274 23.03 -12.35 6.82
N LEU A 275 22.99 -13.67 6.99
CA LEU A 275 22.73 -14.62 5.90
C LEU A 275 21.34 -14.41 5.29
N ALA A 276 20.30 -14.21 6.12
CA ALA A 276 18.94 -13.99 5.65
C ALA A 276 18.83 -12.71 4.80
N CYS A 277 19.39 -11.59 5.26
CA CYS A 277 19.39 -10.34 4.51
C CYS A 277 20.15 -10.46 3.18
N TRP A 278 21.30 -11.13 3.18
CA TRP A 278 22.07 -11.35 1.96
C TRP A 278 21.36 -12.27 0.98
N PHE A 279 20.72 -13.33 1.46
CA PHE A 279 19.93 -14.22 0.61
C PHE A 279 18.77 -13.48 -0.06
N LEU A 280 18.05 -12.61 0.68
CA LEU A 280 16.97 -11.79 0.11
C LEU A 280 17.48 -10.77 -0.92
N SER A 281 18.68 -10.21 -0.69
CA SER A 281 19.26 -9.19 -1.58
C SER A 281 19.42 -9.68 -3.03
N VAL A 282 19.72 -10.96 -3.24
CA VAL A 282 19.93 -11.55 -4.57
C VAL A 282 18.69 -11.41 -5.45
N PHE A 283 17.49 -11.58 -4.89
CA PHE A 283 16.25 -11.57 -5.66
C PHE A 283 15.91 -10.20 -6.23
N THR A 284 16.34 -9.13 -5.57
CA THR A 284 16.10 -7.75 -6.03
C THR A 284 16.93 -7.37 -7.27
N LEU A 285 17.94 -8.18 -7.61
CA LEU A 285 18.73 -8.06 -8.84
C LEU A 285 18.15 -8.89 -10.00
N MET A 286 17.24 -9.84 -9.71
CA MET A 286 16.69 -10.75 -10.71
C MET A 286 15.73 -10.01 -11.68
N PRO A 287 15.64 -10.45 -12.94
CA PRO A 287 14.82 -9.78 -13.97
C PRO A 287 13.34 -9.78 -13.60
N ALA A 288 12.63 -8.67 -13.82
CA ALA A 288 11.20 -8.55 -13.46
C ALA A 288 10.29 -9.51 -14.25
N GLU A 289 10.70 -9.84 -15.47
CA GLU A 289 10.07 -10.87 -16.29
C GLU A 289 10.58 -12.23 -15.82
N ILE A 290 9.74 -12.95 -15.08
CA ILE A 290 10.11 -14.20 -14.45
C ILE A 290 10.16 -15.30 -15.52
N PRO A 291 11.33 -15.91 -15.79
CA PRO A 291 11.39 -17.03 -16.71
C PRO A 291 10.68 -18.24 -16.12
N ASP A 292 9.90 -18.95 -16.94
CA ASP A 292 9.24 -20.18 -16.54
C ASP A 292 10.27 -21.24 -16.14
N ASN A 293 10.27 -21.61 -14.86
CA ASN A 293 11.16 -22.62 -14.32
C ASN A 293 10.46 -23.43 -13.23
N ASN A 294 9.67 -24.40 -13.67
CA ASN A 294 8.91 -25.29 -12.79
C ASN A 294 9.80 -26.10 -11.82
N LYS A 295 11.03 -26.45 -12.21
CA LYS A 295 11.96 -27.16 -11.31
C LYS A 295 12.30 -26.30 -10.09
N LEU A 296 12.44 -24.99 -10.28
CA LEU A 296 12.72 -24.04 -9.21
C LEU A 296 11.52 -23.87 -8.27
N VAL A 297 10.30 -23.85 -8.81
CA VAL A 297 9.06 -23.82 -8.00
C VAL A 297 8.95 -25.09 -7.15
N ILE A 298 9.21 -26.27 -7.70
CA ILE A 298 9.18 -27.52 -6.93
C ILE A 298 10.29 -27.53 -5.86
N ALA A 299 11.51 -27.09 -6.22
CA ALA A 299 12.62 -26.97 -5.27
C ALA A 299 12.31 -26.00 -4.13
N SER A 300 11.61 -24.90 -4.40
CA SER A 300 11.16 -23.98 -3.35
C SER A 300 10.15 -24.60 -2.39
N GLY A 301 9.27 -25.50 -2.86
CA GLY A 301 8.37 -26.25 -1.99
C GLY A 301 9.12 -27.09 -0.96
N VAL A 302 10.17 -27.79 -1.39
CA VAL A 302 11.09 -28.52 -0.49
C VAL A 302 11.78 -27.56 0.48
N MET A 303 12.27 -26.42 0.00
CA MET A 303 12.93 -25.42 0.83
C MET A 303 11.99 -24.82 1.89
N ILE A 304 10.74 -24.52 1.53
CA ILE A 304 9.69 -24.04 2.46
C ILE A 304 9.45 -25.06 3.57
N ILE A 305 9.34 -26.35 3.22
CA ILE A 305 9.16 -27.43 4.20
C ILE A 305 10.38 -27.51 5.12
N LEU A 306 11.60 -27.46 4.58
CA LEU A 306 12.84 -27.49 5.38
C LEU A 306 12.90 -26.32 6.36
N ILE A 307 12.55 -25.10 5.93
CA ILE A 307 12.48 -23.93 6.82
C ILE A 307 11.45 -24.16 7.93
N GLY A 308 10.25 -24.65 7.59
CA GLY A 308 9.21 -24.94 8.58
C GLY A 308 9.61 -26.01 9.60
N VAL A 309 10.28 -27.08 9.14
CA VAL A 309 10.81 -28.15 10.00
C VAL A 309 11.93 -27.62 10.90
N ALA A 310 12.85 -26.82 10.36
CA ALA A 310 13.92 -26.19 11.15
C ALA A 310 13.34 -25.27 12.22
N ALA A 311 12.34 -24.45 11.88
CA ALA A 311 11.66 -23.58 12.84
C ALA A 311 10.96 -24.36 13.96
N ARG A 312 10.27 -25.46 13.63
CA ARG A 312 9.64 -26.33 14.65
C ARG A 312 10.67 -27.11 15.48
N TRP A 313 11.81 -27.47 14.89
CA TRP A 313 12.90 -28.10 15.61
C TRP A 313 13.52 -27.13 16.63
N LEU A 314 13.73 -25.87 16.24
CA LEU A 314 14.20 -24.79 17.12
C LEU A 314 13.20 -24.49 18.24
N ASP A 315 11.90 -24.51 17.95
CA ASP A 315 10.85 -24.35 18.96
C ASP A 315 10.91 -25.44 20.05
N LYS A 316 11.27 -26.67 19.67
CA LYS A 316 11.37 -27.83 20.59
C LYS A 316 12.72 -27.96 21.30
N HIS A 317 13.83 -27.57 20.68
CA HIS A 317 15.19 -27.74 21.22
C HIS A 317 15.86 -26.42 21.63
N GLY A 318 15.15 -25.29 21.56
CA GLY A 318 15.65 -23.96 21.92
C GLY A 318 15.94 -23.75 23.42
N ASP A 319 15.67 -24.76 24.26
CA ASP A 319 15.83 -24.70 25.73
C ASP A 319 17.27 -24.38 26.19
N GLY A 320 18.28 -24.62 25.36
CA GLY A 320 19.68 -24.31 25.68
C GLY A 320 20.08 -22.85 25.56
N ASN A 321 19.34 -22.02 24.80
CA ASN A 321 19.75 -20.65 24.49
C ASN A 321 18.72 -19.62 24.97
N LYS A 322 19.11 -18.80 25.95
CA LYS A 322 18.27 -17.80 26.64
C LYS A 322 17.59 -16.78 25.71
N TYR A 323 18.15 -16.55 24.53
CA TYR A 323 17.59 -15.63 23.54
C TYR A 323 16.46 -16.26 22.73
N TRP A 324 16.51 -17.57 22.48
CA TRP A 324 15.46 -18.32 21.77
C TRP A 324 14.26 -18.62 22.66
N SER A 325 14.51 -18.86 23.96
CA SER A 325 13.45 -19.14 24.94
C SER A 325 12.44 -18.00 25.11
N SER A 326 12.76 -16.77 24.69
CA SER A 326 11.79 -15.66 24.70
C SER A 326 10.74 -15.74 23.59
N ILE A 327 11.02 -16.47 22.51
CA ILE A 327 10.13 -16.61 21.35
C ILE A 327 9.48 -18.00 21.33
N CYS A 328 10.19 -19.02 21.85
CA CYS A 328 9.67 -20.36 22.07
C CYS A 328 8.74 -20.36 23.28
N GLY A 329 7.56 -20.93 23.13
CA GLY A 329 6.50 -20.88 24.14
C GLY A 329 6.68 -21.94 25.20
N HIS A 330 7.49 -21.66 26.23
CA HIS A 330 7.61 -22.56 27.36
C HIS A 330 6.38 -22.43 28.28
N GLY A 331 5.60 -23.51 28.44
CA GLY A 331 4.52 -23.61 29.42
C GLY A 331 3.14 -23.06 29.02
N MET A 332 2.95 -22.56 27.79
CA MET A 332 1.62 -22.13 27.33
C MET A 332 0.81 -23.30 26.74
N LYS A 333 -0.52 -23.20 26.90
CA LYS A 333 -1.55 -24.22 26.58
C LYS A 333 -1.21 -25.08 25.36
N LYS A 334 -1.26 -26.41 25.52
CA LYS A 334 -1.14 -27.41 24.45
C LYS A 334 -1.93 -26.99 23.20
N ALA A 335 -1.35 -27.22 22.03
CA ALA A 335 -1.99 -26.99 20.73
C ALA A 335 -3.45 -27.49 20.73
N LYS A 336 -4.39 -26.67 20.27
CA LYS A 336 -5.77 -27.12 20.04
C LYS A 336 -5.82 -28.23 18.97
N PHE A 337 -4.86 -28.23 18.03
CA PHE A 337 -4.72 -29.22 16.96
C PHE A 337 -3.27 -29.70 16.83
N PRO A 338 -2.88 -30.81 17.45
CA PRO A 338 -1.50 -31.31 17.42
C PRO A 338 -1.03 -31.74 16.02
N PHE A 339 -1.96 -32.06 15.11
CA PHE A 339 -1.67 -32.47 13.74
C PHE A 339 -1.54 -31.30 12.75
N LEU A 340 -1.79 -30.06 13.17
CA LEU A 340 -1.86 -28.90 12.27
C LEU A 340 -0.58 -28.68 11.45
N PHE A 341 0.59 -28.79 12.09
CA PHE A 341 1.87 -28.66 11.41
C PHE A 341 2.07 -29.72 10.32
N HIS A 342 1.73 -30.98 10.62
CA HIS A 342 1.84 -32.08 9.66
C HIS A 342 0.89 -31.90 8.48
N LEU A 343 -0.34 -31.43 8.73
CA LEU A 343 -1.31 -31.11 7.70
C LEU A 343 -0.81 -29.98 6.78
N GLN A 344 -0.23 -28.92 7.34
CA GLN A 344 0.33 -27.81 6.55
C GLN A 344 1.50 -28.25 5.68
N VAL A 345 2.43 -29.02 6.24
CA VAL A 345 3.55 -29.61 5.48
C VAL A 345 3.06 -30.52 4.37
N LEU A 346 2.04 -31.34 4.63
CA LEU A 346 1.40 -32.19 3.62
C LEU A 346 0.80 -31.34 2.49
N LEU A 347 0.10 -30.25 2.81
CA LEU A 347 -0.48 -29.36 1.80
C LEU A 347 0.58 -28.65 0.95
N VAL A 348 1.72 -28.26 1.52
CA VAL A 348 2.86 -27.70 0.76
C VAL A 348 3.47 -28.75 -0.17
N GLY A 349 3.58 -30.00 0.28
CA GLY A 349 4.03 -31.12 -0.55
C GLY A 349 3.07 -31.41 -1.70
N LEU A 350 1.76 -31.45 -1.40
CA LEU A 350 0.70 -31.66 -2.40
C LEU A 350 0.64 -30.53 -3.42
N SER A 351 0.76 -29.26 -3.01
CA SER A 351 0.79 -28.14 -3.96
C SER A 351 2.00 -28.22 -4.89
N SER A 352 3.17 -28.59 -4.38
CA SER A 352 4.38 -28.79 -5.19
C SER A 352 4.21 -29.92 -6.21
N ALA A 353 3.58 -31.03 -5.81
CA ALA A 353 3.24 -32.13 -6.70
C ALA A 353 2.20 -31.71 -7.76
N MET A 354 1.21 -30.91 -7.39
CA MET A 354 0.20 -30.39 -8.32
C MET A 354 0.77 -29.40 -9.33
N VAL A 355 1.77 -28.59 -8.95
CA VAL A 355 2.51 -27.74 -9.90
C VAL A 355 3.20 -28.61 -10.95
N TRP A 356 3.90 -29.67 -10.53
CA TRP A 356 4.54 -30.60 -11.47
C TRP A 356 3.52 -31.30 -12.39
N LEU A 357 2.41 -31.76 -11.83
CA LEU A 357 1.37 -32.46 -12.58
C LEU A 357 0.70 -31.54 -13.61
N SER A 358 0.28 -30.35 -13.18
CA SER A 358 -0.42 -29.38 -14.04
C SER A 358 0.49 -28.86 -15.16
N THR A 359 1.78 -28.66 -14.86
CA THR A 359 2.75 -28.21 -15.87
C THR A 359 3.08 -29.31 -16.88
N SER A 360 3.12 -30.58 -16.46
CA SER A 360 3.30 -31.72 -17.37
C SER A 360 2.13 -31.84 -18.36
N HIS A 361 0.88 -31.74 -17.88
CA HIS A 361 -0.31 -31.74 -18.76
C HIS A 361 -0.29 -30.56 -19.74
N ARG A 362 0.13 -29.37 -19.28
CA ARG A 362 0.29 -28.17 -20.12
C ARG A 362 1.33 -28.38 -21.23
N MET A 363 2.47 -29.01 -20.91
CA MET A 363 3.51 -29.32 -21.91
C MET A 363 3.01 -30.31 -22.97
N GLU A 364 2.13 -31.24 -22.57
CA GLU A 364 1.47 -32.19 -23.46
C GLU A 364 0.25 -31.60 -24.20
N LYS A 365 -0.04 -30.30 -24.03
CA LYS A 365 -1.23 -29.60 -24.55
C LYS A 365 -2.56 -30.28 -24.20
N GLN A 366 -2.61 -30.97 -23.07
CA GLN A 366 -3.82 -31.61 -22.56
C GLN A 366 -4.60 -30.67 -21.66
N GLU A 367 -5.92 -30.85 -21.64
CA GLU A 367 -6.79 -30.17 -20.69
C GLU A 367 -6.51 -30.67 -19.27
N LEU A 368 -6.52 -29.74 -18.31
CA LEU A 368 -6.37 -30.08 -16.91
C LEU A 368 -7.67 -30.75 -16.42
N HIS A 369 -7.59 -32.01 -16.00
CA HIS A 369 -8.74 -32.73 -15.44
C HIS A 369 -9.45 -31.92 -14.34
N SER A 370 -10.79 -31.98 -14.31
CA SER A 370 -11.62 -31.27 -13.33
C SER A 370 -11.27 -31.63 -11.88
N ILE A 371 -10.76 -32.84 -11.64
CA ILE A 371 -10.29 -33.29 -10.33
C ILE A 371 -9.07 -32.49 -9.87
N HIS A 372 -8.11 -32.23 -10.78
CA HIS A 372 -6.92 -31.43 -10.46
C HIS A 372 -7.30 -29.96 -10.22
N GLN A 373 -8.23 -29.41 -11.01
CA GLN A 373 -8.75 -28.06 -10.80
C GLN A 373 -9.40 -27.93 -9.41
N PHE A 374 -10.31 -28.85 -9.06
CA PHE A 374 -10.96 -28.87 -7.76
C PHE A 374 -9.93 -28.99 -6.63
N LEU A 375 -8.95 -29.87 -6.76
CA LEU A 375 -7.91 -30.07 -5.76
C LEU A 375 -7.04 -28.82 -5.58
N ASN A 376 -6.67 -28.12 -6.65
CA ASN A 376 -5.90 -26.88 -6.59
C ASN A 376 -6.68 -25.76 -5.88
N TRP A 377 -7.97 -25.60 -6.18
CA TRP A 377 -8.85 -24.66 -5.47
C TRP A 377 -9.00 -25.02 -3.99
N CYS A 378 -9.20 -26.30 -3.67
CA CYS A 378 -9.29 -26.76 -2.28
C CYS A 378 -8.00 -26.53 -1.50
N ILE A 379 -6.83 -26.87 -2.07
CA ILE A 379 -5.52 -26.67 -1.44
C ILE A 379 -5.28 -25.16 -1.19
N ALA A 380 -5.53 -24.32 -2.20
CA ALA A 380 -5.35 -22.88 -2.08
C ALA A 380 -6.29 -22.25 -1.02
N GLY A 381 -7.56 -22.64 -1.01
CA GLY A 381 -8.53 -22.10 -0.06
C GLY A 381 -8.31 -22.59 1.38
N LEU A 382 -8.13 -23.91 1.57
CA LEU A 382 -8.00 -24.50 2.91
C LEU A 382 -6.71 -24.07 3.60
N SER A 383 -5.60 -23.97 2.85
CA SER A 383 -4.29 -23.63 3.42
C SER A 383 -4.26 -22.25 4.10
N ILE A 384 -4.94 -21.25 3.53
CA ILE A 384 -5.01 -19.88 4.08
C ILE A 384 -5.77 -19.82 5.41
N ILE A 385 -6.71 -20.74 5.64
CA ILE A 385 -7.56 -20.77 6.85
C ILE A 385 -6.83 -21.44 8.02
N LEU A 386 -5.97 -22.44 7.74
CA LEU A 386 -5.27 -23.22 8.76
C LEU A 386 -4.50 -22.40 9.81
N PRO A 387 -3.79 -21.30 9.45
CA PRO A 387 -3.08 -20.48 10.43
C PRO A 387 -3.94 -19.94 11.55
N LEU A 388 -5.25 -19.76 11.36
CA LEU A 388 -6.15 -19.27 12.40
C LEU A 388 -6.20 -20.19 13.62
N PHE A 389 -5.99 -21.50 13.42
CA PHE A 389 -6.02 -22.52 14.47
C PHE A 389 -4.67 -22.77 15.17
N SER A 390 -3.62 -22.04 14.78
CA SER A 390 -2.29 -22.15 15.38
C SER A 390 -2.24 -21.69 16.83
N GLU A 391 -1.27 -22.23 17.57
CA GLU A 391 -0.88 -21.78 18.90
C GLU A 391 -0.55 -20.28 18.93
N ASN A 392 -0.74 -19.65 20.11
CA ASN A 392 -0.45 -18.23 20.34
C ASN A 392 1.03 -17.94 20.60
N VAL A 393 1.88 -18.95 20.51
CA VAL A 393 3.34 -18.82 20.62
C VAL A 393 3.87 -18.17 19.35
N VAL A 394 4.72 -17.16 19.49
CA VAL A 394 5.18 -16.32 18.37
C VAL A 394 5.82 -17.15 17.25
N LEU A 395 6.78 -18.03 17.58
CA LEU A 395 7.47 -18.86 16.58
C LEU A 395 6.54 -19.87 15.90
N SER A 396 5.70 -20.57 16.68
CA SER A 396 4.71 -21.50 16.14
C SER A 396 3.69 -20.80 15.25
N ARG A 397 3.21 -19.62 15.66
CA ARG A 397 2.22 -18.84 14.90
C ARG A 397 2.81 -18.35 13.59
N LEU A 398 4.03 -17.82 13.62
CA LEU A 398 4.71 -17.33 12.42
C LEU A 398 5.01 -18.48 11.45
N THR A 399 5.50 -19.61 11.95
CA THR A 399 5.73 -20.83 11.14
C THR A 399 4.43 -21.31 10.50
N SER A 400 3.33 -21.31 11.25
CA SER A 400 2.02 -21.70 10.74
C SER A 400 1.50 -20.73 9.68
N VAL A 401 1.65 -19.42 9.86
CA VAL A 401 1.26 -18.41 8.85
C VAL A 401 2.08 -18.60 7.57
N TYR A 402 3.40 -18.78 7.71
CA TYR A 402 4.30 -19.05 6.60
C TYR A 402 3.93 -20.33 5.83
N LEU A 403 3.68 -21.44 6.53
CA LEU A 403 3.26 -22.68 5.87
C LEU A 403 1.82 -22.64 5.33
N GLY A 404 0.95 -21.80 5.88
CA GLY A 404 -0.43 -21.65 5.43
C GLY A 404 -0.57 -20.90 4.11
N PHE A 405 0.25 -19.87 3.86
CA PHE A 405 0.22 -19.13 2.60
C PHE A 405 1.06 -19.78 1.49
N ALA A 406 2.02 -20.65 1.85
CA ALA A 406 2.90 -21.31 0.89
C ALA A 406 2.19 -22.12 -0.21
N PRO A 407 1.14 -22.92 0.05
CA PRO A 407 0.47 -23.69 -1.01
C PRO A 407 -0.15 -22.81 -2.09
N THR A 408 -0.86 -21.76 -1.70
CA THR A 408 -1.44 -20.78 -2.64
C THR A 408 -0.35 -20.05 -3.41
N PHE A 409 0.72 -19.64 -2.72
CA PHE A 409 1.85 -18.96 -3.36
C PHE A 409 2.51 -19.86 -4.42
N LEU A 410 2.82 -21.12 -4.07
CA LEU A 410 3.40 -22.10 -5.00
C LEU A 410 2.52 -22.37 -6.22
N LEU A 411 1.21 -22.53 -6.01
CA LEU A 411 0.26 -22.74 -7.10
C LEU A 411 0.17 -21.54 -8.05
N LEU A 412 0.40 -20.32 -7.58
CA LEU A 412 0.43 -19.12 -8.42
C LEU A 412 1.82 -18.81 -9.01
N SER A 413 2.88 -19.45 -8.50
CA SER A 413 4.27 -19.13 -8.88
C SER A 413 4.77 -19.90 -10.11
N ILE A 414 5.43 -19.22 -11.04
CA ILE A 414 5.94 -19.78 -12.30
C ILE A 414 7.48 -19.96 -12.27
N GLY A 415 8.19 -19.24 -11.41
CA GLY A 415 9.65 -19.31 -11.36
C GLY A 415 10.26 -19.04 -9.98
N TYR A 416 11.27 -18.17 -9.94
CA TYR A 416 12.10 -17.94 -8.74
C TYR A 416 11.37 -17.21 -7.61
N GLU A 417 10.20 -16.62 -7.88
CA GLU A 417 9.38 -15.94 -6.88
C GLU A 417 9.02 -16.83 -5.69
N ALA A 418 8.84 -18.14 -5.91
CA ALA A 418 8.58 -19.09 -4.84
C ALA A 418 9.80 -19.30 -3.91
N VAL A 419 11.01 -19.12 -4.43
CA VAL A 419 12.24 -19.10 -3.62
C VAL A 419 12.33 -17.77 -2.85
N PHE A 420 11.95 -16.66 -3.49
CA PHE A 420 11.87 -15.35 -2.83
C PHE A 420 10.91 -15.37 -1.63
N TYR A 421 9.78 -16.07 -1.72
CA TYR A 421 8.87 -16.27 -0.58
C TYR A 421 9.58 -16.88 0.64
N GLY A 422 10.42 -17.90 0.42
CA GLY A 422 11.25 -18.48 1.47
C GLY A 422 12.29 -17.53 2.03
N ALA A 423 12.97 -16.79 1.16
CA ALA A 423 13.94 -15.76 1.56
C ALA A 423 13.29 -14.66 2.42
N LEU A 424 12.10 -14.19 2.03
CA LEU A 424 11.33 -13.20 2.77
C LEU A 424 10.91 -13.73 4.13
N GLY A 425 10.46 -14.99 4.20
CA GLY A 425 10.15 -15.67 5.46
C GLY A 425 11.35 -15.70 6.42
N LEU A 426 12.54 -16.03 5.92
CA LEU A 426 13.78 -16.03 6.72
C LEU A 426 14.14 -14.63 7.24
N VAL A 427 14.00 -13.58 6.43
CA VAL A 427 14.27 -12.20 6.87
C VAL A 427 13.26 -11.72 7.91
N LEU A 428 11.98 -12.08 7.78
CA LEU A 428 10.96 -11.78 8.79
C LEU A 428 11.29 -12.46 10.12
N MET A 429 11.70 -13.74 10.07
CA MET A 429 12.17 -14.48 11.25
C MET A 429 13.41 -13.80 11.87
N ALA A 430 14.38 -13.43 11.04
CA ALA A 430 15.62 -12.79 11.46
C ALA A 430 15.37 -11.44 12.15
N TRP A 431 14.51 -10.62 11.58
CA TRP A 431 14.18 -9.31 12.14
C TRP A 431 13.43 -9.43 13.47
N LEU A 432 12.52 -10.41 13.57
CA LEU A 432 11.83 -10.72 14.82
C LEU A 432 12.80 -11.17 15.92
N LEU A 433 13.79 -12.00 15.59
CA LEU A 433 14.85 -12.41 16.51
C LEU A 433 15.73 -11.23 16.94
N PHE A 434 16.08 -10.34 16.00
CA PHE A 434 16.83 -9.11 16.27
C PHE A 434 16.12 -8.23 17.31
N GLU A 435 14.82 -7.96 17.09
CA GLU A 435 14.04 -7.12 18.00
C GLU A 435 13.82 -7.76 19.37
N ASN A 436 13.49 -9.05 19.41
CA ASN A 436 13.32 -9.77 20.69
C ASN A 436 14.61 -9.82 21.50
N THR A 437 15.76 -10.00 20.84
CA THR A 437 17.06 -9.95 21.51
C THR A 437 17.29 -8.58 22.14
N LEU A 438 17.06 -7.51 21.39
CA LEU A 438 17.27 -6.15 21.87
C LEU A 438 16.37 -5.84 23.08
N LEU A 439 15.12 -6.33 23.06
CA LEU A 439 14.20 -6.25 24.20
C LEU A 439 14.70 -7.07 25.39
N TYR A 440 15.22 -8.27 25.16
CA TYR A 440 15.74 -9.13 26.23
C TYR A 440 16.97 -8.52 26.90
N VAL A 441 17.97 -8.06 26.14
CA VAL A 441 19.16 -7.39 26.67
C VAL A 441 18.77 -6.13 27.44
N GLY A 442 17.84 -5.33 26.90
CA GLY A 442 17.33 -4.14 27.58
C GLY A 442 16.59 -4.40 28.90
N LYS A 443 16.02 -5.61 29.10
CA LYS A 443 15.44 -6.06 30.38
C LYS A 443 16.52 -6.50 31.37
N VAL A 444 17.53 -7.24 30.89
CA VAL A 444 18.62 -7.79 31.73
C VAL A 444 19.59 -6.70 32.22
N GLU A 445 19.78 -5.61 31.47
CA GLU A 445 20.62 -4.48 31.89
C GLU A 445 19.92 -3.54 32.91
N LYS A 446 18.59 -3.60 33.06
CA LYS A 446 17.80 -2.72 33.95
C LYS A 446 17.44 -3.20 35.38
N PRO A 447 17.98 -4.28 35.99
CA PRO A 447 17.50 -4.73 37.30
C PRO A 447 18.15 -4.07 38.53
N SER A 448 19.01 -3.04 38.44
CA SER A 448 19.82 -2.62 39.62
C SER A 448 19.96 -1.11 39.90
N THR A 449 18.95 -0.28 39.59
CA THR A 449 18.94 1.13 40.06
C THR A 449 17.61 1.61 40.67
N ALA A 450 16.75 0.69 41.13
CA ALA A 450 15.56 1.04 41.90
C ALA A 450 15.68 0.55 43.35
N ASN A 451 16.53 1.20 44.14
CA ASN A 451 16.41 1.14 45.59
C ASN A 451 15.31 2.12 46.03
N ARG A 452 14.15 1.54 46.38
CA ARG A 452 13.20 1.93 47.44
C ARG A 452 12.79 3.41 47.54
N THR A 453 11.55 3.70 47.16
CA THR A 453 10.46 4.05 48.11
C THR A 453 9.11 4.05 47.37
N SER A 454 8.06 3.69 48.12
CA SER A 454 6.64 3.65 47.79
C SER A 454 6.11 2.34 47.21
N GLU A 455 5.44 1.62 48.12
CA GLU A 455 4.48 0.56 47.88
C GLU A 455 3.37 1.05 46.92
N GLU A 456 3.42 0.64 45.66
CA GLU A 456 2.24 0.65 44.79
C GLU A 456 2.20 -0.68 44.02
N HIS A 457 1.17 -1.46 44.33
CA HIS A 457 0.67 -2.67 43.70
C HIS A 457 1.35 -3.12 42.39
N VAL A 458 2.09 -4.23 42.49
CA VAL A 458 2.40 -5.12 41.37
C VAL A 458 1.07 -5.56 40.74
N SER A 459 0.76 -5.01 39.58
CA SER A 459 -0.41 -5.38 38.77
C SER A 459 0.09 -6.09 37.51
N GLU A 460 -0.50 -7.25 37.21
CA GLU A 460 -0.09 -8.26 36.23
C GLU A 460 -0.12 -7.86 34.73
N ASP A 461 0.00 -6.59 34.36
CA ASP A 461 0.13 -6.16 32.95
C ASP A 461 1.12 -4.99 32.82
N ASP A 462 2.42 -5.28 32.89
CA ASP A 462 3.50 -4.32 32.64
C ASP A 462 3.60 -4.02 31.13
N VAL A 463 2.65 -3.26 30.59
CA VAL A 463 2.67 -2.79 29.21
C VAL A 463 3.81 -1.77 29.04
N ARG A 464 4.87 -2.16 28.33
CA ARG A 464 5.99 -1.27 27.98
C ARG A 464 5.49 -0.08 27.14
N TYR A 465 5.70 1.14 27.63
CA TYR A 465 5.45 2.36 26.85
C TYR A 465 6.39 2.47 25.64
N LEU A 466 5.85 3.00 24.54
CA LEU A 466 6.58 3.23 23.29
C LEU A 466 7.71 4.25 23.49
N GLN A 467 8.89 3.92 22.97
CA GLN A 467 10.08 4.77 23.01
C GLN A 467 10.45 5.25 21.60
N LEU A 468 11.19 6.35 21.51
CA LEU A 468 11.64 6.89 20.21
C LEU A 468 12.50 5.88 19.43
N SER A 469 13.24 5.00 20.12
CA SER A 469 14.02 3.94 19.48
C SER A 469 13.13 2.93 18.75
N ASP A 470 11.87 2.75 19.16
CA ASP A 470 10.94 1.79 18.57
C ASP A 470 10.46 2.24 17.17
N ALA A 471 10.73 3.49 16.76
CA ALA A 471 10.47 3.98 15.39
C ALA A 471 11.17 3.13 14.31
N ARG A 472 12.24 2.42 14.64
CA ARG A 472 12.91 1.48 13.73
C ARG A 472 11.99 0.35 13.25
N ILE A 473 11.06 -0.10 14.11
CA ILE A 473 10.18 -1.25 13.83
C ILE A 473 9.23 -0.93 12.66
N PRO A 474 8.41 0.14 12.70
CA PRO A 474 7.53 0.47 11.58
C PRO A 474 8.31 0.87 10.31
N LEU A 475 9.48 1.50 10.45
CA LEU A 475 10.33 1.83 9.29
C LEU A 475 10.81 0.58 8.55
N ILE A 476 11.32 -0.42 9.28
CA ILE A 476 11.81 -1.65 8.67
C ILE A 476 10.67 -2.53 8.20
N PHE A 477 9.53 -2.53 8.92
CA PHE A 477 8.31 -3.14 8.44
C PHE A 477 7.87 -2.54 7.10
N LEU A 478 7.95 -1.22 6.93
CA LEU A 478 7.62 -0.54 5.68
C LEU A 478 8.59 -0.93 4.55
N VAL A 479 9.88 -1.08 4.83
CA VAL A 479 10.86 -1.62 3.86
C VAL A 479 10.50 -3.04 3.45
N LEU A 480 10.26 -3.93 4.41
CA LEU A 480 9.90 -5.34 4.14
C LEU A 480 8.57 -5.46 3.40
N PHE A 481 7.59 -4.62 3.73
CA PHE A 481 6.32 -4.54 3.03
C PHE A 481 6.52 -4.16 1.57
N ASN A 482 7.27 -3.08 1.28
CA ASN A 482 7.52 -2.70 -0.11
C ASN A 482 8.32 -3.76 -0.87
N VAL A 483 9.31 -4.39 -0.22
CA VAL A 483 10.07 -5.49 -0.83
C VAL A 483 9.18 -6.69 -1.13
N ALA A 484 8.18 -7.00 -0.30
CA ALA A 484 7.23 -8.07 -0.58
C ALA A 484 6.40 -7.81 -1.85
N PHE A 485 6.12 -6.54 -2.17
CA PHE A 485 5.41 -6.16 -3.41
C PHE A 485 6.32 -6.04 -4.63
N PHE A 486 7.50 -5.42 -4.49
CA PHE A 486 8.36 -5.02 -5.61
C PHE A 486 9.65 -5.83 -5.73
N GLY A 487 9.91 -6.76 -4.80
CA GLY A 487 11.14 -7.54 -4.77
C GLY A 487 11.32 -8.46 -5.98
N THR A 488 10.21 -8.96 -6.53
CA THR A 488 10.21 -9.85 -7.71
C THR A 488 9.60 -9.17 -8.95
N GLY A 489 8.57 -8.35 -8.80
CA GLY A 489 7.86 -7.65 -9.88
C GLY A 489 8.35 -6.22 -10.17
N ASN A 490 7.69 -5.55 -11.11
CA ASN A 490 7.84 -4.11 -11.41
C ASN A 490 6.47 -3.43 -11.32
N PHE A 491 6.40 -2.10 -11.15
CA PHE A 491 5.13 -1.37 -11.12
C PHE A 491 4.32 -1.59 -12.41
N ALA A 492 5.00 -1.64 -13.56
CA ALA A 492 4.39 -1.95 -14.85
C ALA A 492 3.80 -3.37 -14.92
N SER A 493 4.33 -4.32 -14.15
CA SER A 493 3.90 -5.73 -14.19
C SER A 493 2.70 -6.02 -13.27
N ILE A 494 2.26 -5.07 -12.43
CA ILE A 494 1.06 -5.24 -11.58
C ILE A 494 -0.21 -5.38 -12.44
N ALA A 495 -0.21 -4.78 -13.64
CA ALA A 495 -1.32 -4.87 -14.59
C ALA A 495 -1.18 -6.02 -15.60
N SER A 496 0.00 -6.64 -15.72
CA SER A 496 0.23 -7.77 -16.64
C SER A 496 -0.01 -9.08 -15.91
N PHE A 497 -1.18 -9.67 -16.12
CA PHE A 497 -1.53 -10.94 -15.52
C PHE A 497 -0.95 -12.11 -16.34
N GLU A 498 -0.07 -12.90 -15.72
CA GLU A 498 0.52 -14.07 -16.36
C GLU A 498 -0.47 -15.24 -16.40
N ILE A 499 -0.99 -15.52 -17.61
CA ILE A 499 -1.98 -16.57 -17.88
C ILE A 499 -1.44 -17.96 -17.50
N SER A 500 -0.12 -18.15 -17.54
CA SER A 500 0.57 -19.40 -17.23
C SER A 500 0.32 -19.91 -15.79
N SER A 501 0.15 -19.01 -14.81
CA SER A 501 -0.21 -19.35 -13.43
C SER A 501 -1.67 -19.82 -13.30
N VAL A 502 -2.54 -19.25 -14.14
CA VAL A 502 -4.00 -19.42 -14.12
C VAL A 502 -4.44 -20.73 -14.73
N TYR A 503 -3.64 -21.26 -15.66
CA TYR A 503 -3.82 -22.61 -16.22
C TYR A 503 -3.90 -23.72 -15.15
N ARG A 504 -3.36 -23.48 -13.96
CA ARG A 504 -3.41 -24.42 -12.84
C ARG A 504 -4.78 -24.43 -12.15
N PHE A 505 -5.58 -23.37 -12.31
CA PHE A 505 -6.89 -23.21 -11.68
C PHE A 505 -8.04 -23.33 -12.68
N ILE A 506 -7.83 -22.90 -13.92
CA ILE A 506 -8.83 -22.93 -15.00
C ILE A 506 -8.16 -23.33 -16.32
N THR A 507 -8.88 -24.08 -17.14
CA THR A 507 -8.48 -24.36 -18.52
C THR A 507 -8.99 -23.25 -19.43
N ILE A 508 -8.10 -22.49 -20.06
CA ILE A 508 -8.46 -21.59 -21.16
C ILE A 508 -7.77 -22.09 -22.43
N PHE A 509 -8.52 -22.77 -23.28
CA PHE A 509 -8.19 -22.83 -24.70
C PHE A 509 -9.24 -21.98 -25.42
N SER A 510 -8.79 -20.92 -26.08
CA SER A 510 -9.54 -20.33 -27.19
C SER A 510 -8.97 -20.86 -28.49
#